data_AF-A0A833E3N2-F1
#
_entry.id   AF-A0A833E3N2-F1
#
_cell.length_a   1.000
_cell.length_b   1.000
_cell.length_c   1.000
_cell.angle_alpha   90.00
_cell.angle_beta   90.00
_cell.angle_gamma   90.00
#
_symmetry.space_group_name_H-M   'P 1'
#
loop_
_entity.id
_entity.type
_entity.pdbx_description
1 polymer ?
#
loop_
_entity_poly.entity_id
_entity_poly.type
_entity_poly.pdbx_seq_one_letter_code
_entity_poly.pdbx_strand_id
1 'polypeptide(L)'
;MSILNKLTGAEKKEKIEFVLKLVDRLLENDDLFTDRILLIDTVEEMYLILRQLALNSRDENLLNAFENIAILRYYLQNRNTLNREILKDVKNYLINVASR
;
A
#
# COMPACT_ATOMS: atom_id res chain seq x y z
N MET A 1 1.26 -18.78 1.25
CA MET A 1 1.88 -18.19 0.04
C MET A 1 1.51 -16.72 0.01
N SER A 2 2.48 -15.81 0.04
CA SER A 2 2.22 -14.35 -0.05
C SER A 2 1.79 -13.97 -1.47
N ILE A 3 0.91 -12.96 -1.59
CA ILE A 3 0.40 -12.47 -2.89
C ILE A 3 1.54 -11.88 -3.74
N LEU A 4 2.59 -11.39 -3.09
CA LEU A 4 3.82 -10.88 -3.70
C LEU A 4 4.48 -11.93 -4.61
N ASN A 5 4.46 -13.20 -4.21
CA ASN A 5 4.98 -14.30 -5.00
C ASN A 5 4.11 -14.60 -6.24
N LYS A 6 2.86 -14.12 -6.28
CA LYS A 6 2.01 -14.16 -7.48
C LYS A 6 2.25 -12.95 -8.38
N LEU A 7 2.71 -11.83 -7.80
CA LEU A 7 3.02 -10.59 -8.51
C LEU A 7 4.48 -10.51 -8.99
N THR A 8 5.33 -11.51 -8.73
CA THR A 8 6.74 -11.49 -9.15
C THR A 8 6.95 -11.36 -10.66
N GLY A 9 5.96 -11.72 -11.49
CA GLY A 9 5.96 -11.51 -12.94
C GLY A 9 5.09 -10.33 -13.42
N ALA A 10 4.40 -9.63 -12.53
CA ALA A 10 3.49 -8.55 -12.87
C ALA A 10 4.24 -7.26 -13.22
N GLU A 11 3.71 -6.49 -14.18
CA GLU A 11 4.28 -5.21 -14.56
C GLU A 11 4.12 -4.16 -13.44
N LYS A 12 4.93 -3.09 -13.47
CA LYS A 12 4.85 -1.99 -12.49
C LYS A 12 3.43 -1.46 -12.35
N LYS A 13 2.73 -1.28 -13.48
CA LYS A 13 1.36 -0.76 -13.52
C LYS A 13 0.37 -1.66 -12.78
N GLU A 14 0.41 -2.96 -13.03
CA GLU A 14 -0.47 -3.95 -12.38
C GLU A 14 -0.25 -3.98 -10.86
N LYS A 15 1.00 -3.87 -10.41
CA LYS A 15 1.33 -3.79 -8.98
C LYS A 15 0.77 -2.52 -8.33
N ILE A 16 0.84 -1.38 -9.01
CA ILE A 16 0.28 -0.12 -8.52
C ILE A 16 -1.24 -0.20 -8.46
N GLU A 17 -1.88 -0.70 -9.52
CA GLU A 17 -3.35 -0.88 -9.56
C GLU A 17 -3.83 -1.84 -8.47
N PHE A 18 -3.08 -2.91 -8.19
CA PHE A 18 -3.38 -3.81 -7.10
C PHE A 18 -3.33 -3.09 -5.74
N VAL A 19 -2.27 -2.32 -5.47
CA VAL A 19 -2.16 -1.56 -4.21
C VAL A 19 -3.28 -0.52 -4.11
N LEU A 20 -3.62 0.19 -5.21
CA LEU A 20 -4.74 1.13 -5.24
C LEU A 20 -6.07 0.47 -4.85
N LYS A 21 -6.36 -0.72 -5.37
CA LYS A 21 -7.56 -1.48 -4.97
C LYS A 21 -7.59 -1.81 -3.48
N LEU A 22 -6.43 -2.16 -2.90
CA LEU A 22 -6.36 -2.41 -1.45
C LEU A 22 -6.59 -1.12 -0.64
N VAL A 23 -5.99 -0.01 -1.07
CA VAL A 23 -6.20 1.31 -0.46
C VAL A 23 -7.67 1.70 -0.48
N ASP A 24 -8.34 1.52 -1.61
CA ASP A 24 -9.75 1.86 -1.77
C ASP A 24 -10.63 1.07 -0.78
N ARG A 25 -10.45 -0.25 -0.70
CA ARG A 25 -11.22 -1.08 0.23
C ARG A 25 -10.97 -0.71 1.70
N LEU A 26 -9.74 -0.34 2.05
CA LEU A 26 -9.39 0.13 3.39
C LEU A 26 -10.05 1.49 3.72
N LEU A 27 -10.17 2.39 2.73
CA LEU A 27 -10.81 3.69 2.92
C LEU A 27 -12.35 3.58 2.99
N GLU A 28 -12.93 2.66 2.24
CA GLU A 28 -14.38 2.39 2.19
C GLU A 28 -14.94 1.72 3.45
N ASN A 29 -14.08 1.33 4.41
CA ASN A 29 -14.47 0.55 5.59
C ASN A 29 -15.08 -0.79 5.24
N ASP A 30 -14.47 -1.49 4.29
CA ASP A 30 -14.84 -2.87 4.02
C ASP A 30 -14.79 -3.68 5.33
N ASP A 31 -15.92 -4.27 5.71
CA ASP A 31 -16.15 -5.01 6.96
C ASP A 31 -15.13 -6.16 7.13
N LEU A 32 -14.48 -6.60 6.05
CA LEU A 32 -13.39 -7.57 6.12
C LEU A 32 -12.22 -7.07 6.98
N PHE A 33 -11.93 -5.77 6.99
CA PHE A 33 -10.82 -5.19 7.77
C PHE A 33 -11.19 -4.86 9.22
N THR A 34 -12.38 -5.26 9.67
CA THR A 34 -12.68 -5.34 11.11
C THR A 34 -11.82 -6.41 11.79
N ASP A 35 -11.35 -7.41 11.03
CA ASP A 35 -10.30 -8.32 11.47
C ASP A 35 -8.93 -7.63 11.45
N ARG A 36 -8.37 -7.43 12.65
CA ARG A 36 -7.07 -6.78 12.86
C ARG A 36 -5.92 -7.53 12.18
N ILE A 37 -5.93 -8.85 12.16
CA ILE A 37 -4.86 -9.64 11.54
C ILE A 37 -4.86 -9.37 10.04
N LEU A 38 -6.05 -9.42 9.43
CA LEU A 38 -6.20 -9.15 8.01
C LEU A 38 -5.79 -7.72 7.63
N LEU A 39 -6.12 -6.72 8.48
CA LEU A 39 -5.70 -5.34 8.28
C LEU A 39 -4.17 -5.20 8.28
N ILE A 40 -3.49 -5.79 9.27
CA ILE A 40 -2.03 -5.73 9.39
C ILE A 40 -1.38 -6.44 8.20
N ASP A 41 -1.82 -7.64 7.86
CA ASP A 41 -1.28 -8.42 6.75
C ASP A 41 -1.48 -7.68 5.41
N THR A 42 -2.61 -7.01 5.23
CA THR A 42 -2.88 -6.21 4.03
C THR A 42 -1.92 -5.04 3.91
N VAL A 43 -1.69 -4.29 5.01
CA VAL A 43 -0.75 -3.17 4.99
C VAL A 43 0.70 -3.65 4.85
N GLU A 44 1.07 -4.79 5.41
CA GLU A 44 2.37 -5.41 5.20
C GLU A 44 2.59 -5.77 3.72
N GLU A 45 1.59 -6.38 3.09
CA GLU A 45 1.64 -6.74 1.67
C GLU A 45 1.80 -5.49 0.80
N MET A 46 1.04 -4.42 1.07
CA MET A 46 1.20 -3.13 0.39
C MET A 46 2.60 -2.55 0.58
N TYR A 47 3.14 -2.58 1.81
CA TYR A 47 4.49 -2.12 2.12
C TYR A 47 5.55 -2.87 1.31
N LEU A 48 5.47 -4.20 1.26
CA LEU A 48 6.45 -5.02 0.56
C LEU A 48 6.42 -4.77 -0.96
N ILE A 49 5.23 -4.59 -1.55
CA ILE A 49 5.08 -4.26 -2.97
C ILE A 49 5.70 -2.90 -3.26
N LEU A 50 5.33 -1.87 -2.48
CA LEU A 50 5.84 -0.52 -2.67
C LEU A 50 7.34 -0.43 -2.43
N ARG A 51 7.88 -1.16 -1.45
CA ARG A 51 9.33 -1.30 -1.23
C ARG A 51 10.02 -1.83 -2.49
N GLN A 52 9.51 -2.90 -3.08
CA GLN A 52 10.11 -3.50 -4.28
C GLN A 52 10.12 -2.50 -5.44
N LEU A 53 9.03 -1.76 -5.63
CA LEU A 53 8.91 -0.77 -6.69
C LEU A 53 9.82 0.45 -6.44
N ALA A 54 9.95 0.89 -5.19
CA ALA A 54 10.71 2.07 -4.79
C ALA A 54 12.24 1.88 -4.89
N LEU A 55 12.77 0.68 -4.60
CA LEU A 55 14.22 0.42 -4.49
C LEU A 55 15.08 0.92 -5.66
N ASN A 56 14.53 0.95 -6.88
CA ASN A 56 15.23 1.41 -8.08
C ASN A 56 14.50 2.56 -8.80
N SER A 57 13.53 3.21 -8.15
CA SER A 57 12.76 4.29 -8.76
C SER A 57 13.34 5.66 -8.46
N ARG A 58 13.21 6.57 -9.42
CA ARG A 58 13.41 8.01 -9.22
C ARG A 58 12.08 8.79 -9.20
N ASP A 59 10.95 8.08 -9.25
CA ASP A 59 9.63 8.71 -9.22
C ASP A 59 9.31 9.14 -7.79
N GLU A 60 9.37 10.45 -7.54
CA GLU A 60 9.07 11.04 -6.22
C GLU A 60 7.70 10.60 -5.69
N ASN A 61 6.68 10.45 -6.54
CA ASN A 61 5.37 9.99 -6.07
C ASN A 61 5.45 8.56 -5.52
N LEU A 62 6.21 7.67 -6.18
CA LEU A 62 6.37 6.31 -5.71
C LEU A 62 7.18 6.23 -4.42
N LEU A 63 8.20 7.07 -4.28
CA LEU A 63 8.98 7.20 -3.06
C LEU A 63 8.11 7.72 -1.90
N ASN A 64 7.33 8.78 -2.13
CA ASN A 64 6.41 9.33 -1.14
C ASN A 64 5.31 8.33 -0.74
N ALA A 65 4.77 7.56 -1.68
CA ALA A 65 3.83 6.48 -1.39
C ALA A 65 4.47 5.40 -0.50
N PHE A 66 5.72 5.02 -0.79
CA PHE A 66 6.47 4.06 0.00
C PHE A 66 6.76 4.56 1.43
N GLU A 67 7.17 5.81 1.59
CA GLU A 67 7.40 6.41 2.90
C GLU A 67 6.12 6.44 3.75
N ASN A 68 5.02 6.90 3.16
CA ASN A 68 3.74 6.97 3.86
C ASN A 68 3.19 5.59 4.24
N ILE A 69 3.33 4.57 3.40
CA ILE A 69 2.91 3.22 3.80
C ILE A 69 3.80 2.65 4.91
N ALA A 70 5.09 2.98 4.94
CA ALA A 70 5.99 2.58 6.02
C ALA A 70 5.59 3.24 7.36
N ILE A 71 5.21 4.52 7.33
CA ILE A 71 4.67 5.23 8.49
C ILE A 71 3.35 4.60 8.95
N LEU A 72 2.43 4.30 8.02
CA LEU A 72 1.15 3.65 8.33
C LEU A 72 1.34 2.28 8.98
N ARG A 73 2.25 1.47 8.43
CA ARG A 73 2.67 0.18 8.97
C ARG A 73 3.17 0.31 10.41
N TYR A 74 4.03 1.30 10.69
CA TYR A 74 4.51 1.57 12.04
C TYR A 74 3.37 1.91 13.01
N TYR A 75 2.43 2.77 12.61
CA TYR A 75 1.26 3.11 13.42
C TYR A 75 0.39 1.90 13.74
N LEU A 76 0.14 1.04 12.76
CA LEU A 76 -0.66 -0.17 12.94
C LEU A 76 0.01 -1.18 13.90
N GLN A 77 1.33 -1.37 13.76
CA GLN A 77 2.07 -2.32 14.59
C GLN A 77 2.21 -1.85 16.05
N ASN A 78 2.39 -0.55 16.27
CA ASN A 78 2.75 -0.01 17.59
C ASN A 78 1.61 0.71 18.33
N ARG A 79 0.69 1.34 17.59
CA ARG A 79 -0.39 2.15 18.16
C ARG A 79 -1.77 1.57 17.92
N ASN A 80 -1.88 0.48 17.16
CA ASN A 80 -3.15 -0.17 16.80
C ASN A 80 -4.15 0.78 16.14
N THR A 81 -3.66 1.79 15.41
CA THR A 81 -4.50 2.79 14.75
C THR A 81 -4.17 2.85 13.27
N LEU A 82 -5.22 2.80 12.44
CA LEU A 82 -5.13 3.09 11.02
C LEU A 82 -5.31 4.59 10.82
N ASN A 83 -4.24 5.28 10.42
CA ASN A 83 -4.33 6.70 10.07
C ASN A 83 -4.84 6.86 8.63
N ARG A 84 -6.11 7.25 8.48
CA ARG A 84 -6.77 7.38 7.18
C ARG A 84 -6.23 8.51 6.31
N GLU A 85 -5.71 9.58 6.91
CA GLU A 85 -5.15 10.68 6.12
C GLU A 85 -3.87 10.23 5.41
N ILE A 86 -3.00 9.50 6.12
CA ILE A 86 -1.81 8.88 5.51
C ILE A 86 -2.22 7.91 4.39
N LEU A 87 -3.29 7.13 4.58
CA LEU A 87 -3.78 6.22 3.56
C LEU A 87 -4.34 6.94 2.31
N LYS A 88 -5.01 8.10 2.49
CA LYS A 88 -5.42 8.97 1.38
C LYS A 88 -4.21 9.55 0.64
N ASP A 89 -3.18 9.95 1.37
CA ASP A 89 -1.95 10.46 0.75
C ASP A 89 -1.28 9.37 -0.10
N VAL A 90 -1.18 8.14 0.41
CA VAL A 90 -0.72 6.97 -0.37
C VAL A 90 -1.53 6.83 -1.65
N LYS A 91 -2.87 6.90 -1.58
CA LYS A 91 -3.75 6.83 -2.76
C LYS A 91 -3.39 7.89 -3.79
N ASN A 92 -3.28 9.15 -3.36
CA ASN A 92 -3.05 10.29 -4.25
C ASN A 92 -1.71 10.17 -4.98
N TYR A 93 -0.65 9.79 -4.26
CA TYR A 93 0.64 9.53 -4.88
C TYR A 93 0.57 8.41 -5.91
N LEU A 94 -0.09 7.30 -5.59
CA LEU A 94 -0.20 6.16 -6.52
C LEU A 94 -1.02 6.48 -7.77
N ILE A 95 -2.08 7.29 -7.67
CA ILE A 95 -2.82 7.80 -8.85
C ILE A 95 -1.89 8.59 -9.78
N ASN A 96 -1.01 9.42 -9.22
CA ASN A 96 -0.05 10.20 -10.00
C ASN A 96 1.03 9.32 -10.66
N VAL A 97 1.38 8.17 -10.07
CA VAL A 97 2.27 7.20 -10.71
C VAL A 97 1.55 6.44 -11.82
N ALA A 98 0.29 6.07 -11.63
CA ALA A 98 -0.48 5.28 -12.61
C ALA A 98 -0.91 6.09 -13.85
N SER A 99 -0.98 7.42 -13.73
CA SER A 99 -1.39 8.34 -14.81
C SER A 99 -0.24 8.72 -15.77
N ARG A 100 0.98 8.22 -15.53
CA ARG A 100 2.18 8.48 -16.33
C ARG A 100 2.54 7.27 -17.19
#